data_AF-A0A356F206-F1
#
_entry.id   AF-A0A356F206-F1
#
_cell.length_a   1.000
_cell.length_b   1.000
_cell.length_c   1.000
_cell.angle_alpha   90.00
_cell.angle_beta   90.00
_cell.angle_gamma   90.00
#
_symmetry.space_group_name_H-M   'P 1'
#
loop_
_entity.id
_entity.type
_entity.pdbx_description
1 polymer ?
#
loop_
_entity_poly.entity_id
_entity_poly.type
_entity_poly.pdbx_seq_one_letter_code
_entity_poly.pdbx_strand_id
1 'polypeptide(L)'
;MTSRVKKILSIVIISVIVAITVLTIVLAIVPKRLYNPVVSGYDRVAVYKDGKGVGYDLVENQMTDKQSAFKADLEKYLGDSFKDNLLSSIFQGTGRFENKVVSKDEGNVSTSIAKASGSVCLVFEYYEEQKLIFNGKEYKNPLRPVDQDETITFTKIYMPLSNDSDFQERVVYLTKGDNKSSYQIKFLAHQGDLYNFVQNLENDSF
;
A
#
# COMPACT_ATOMS: atom_id res chain seq x y z
N MET A 1 28.04 17.79 -38.21
CA MET A 1 27.57 16.46 -37.73
C MET A 1 27.35 15.55 -38.94
N THR A 2 28.16 14.49 -39.08
CA THR A 2 28.16 13.64 -40.29
C THR A 2 26.87 12.80 -40.40
N SER A 3 26.50 12.43 -41.63
CA SER A 3 25.28 11.64 -41.95
C SER A 3 25.16 10.34 -41.10
N ARG A 4 26.29 9.70 -40.80
CA ARG A 4 26.34 8.51 -39.92
C ARG A 4 25.98 8.81 -38.46
N VAL A 5 26.45 9.94 -37.91
CA VAL A 5 26.16 10.34 -36.52
C VAL A 5 24.67 10.68 -36.36
N LYS A 6 24.05 11.32 -37.37
CA LYS A 6 22.60 11.56 -37.37
C LYS A 6 21.79 10.27 -37.40
N LYS A 7 22.17 9.28 -38.21
CA LYS A 7 21.49 7.97 -38.26
C LYS A 7 21.61 7.19 -36.95
N ILE A 8 22.80 7.17 -36.34
CA ILE A 8 23.01 6.50 -35.05
C ILE A 8 22.16 7.16 -33.97
N LEU A 9 22.16 8.50 -33.90
CA LEU A 9 21.35 9.23 -32.92
C LEU A 9 19.85 8.97 -33.11
N SER A 10 19.36 8.94 -34.36
CA SER A 10 17.95 8.61 -34.64
C SER A 10 17.58 7.19 -34.20
N ILE A 11 18.45 6.20 -34.42
CA ILE A 11 18.19 4.82 -33.96
C ILE A 11 18.13 4.78 -32.43
N VAL A 12 19.07 5.41 -31.73
CA VAL A 12 19.09 5.46 -30.27
C VAL A 12 17.82 6.12 -29.72
N ILE A 13 17.39 7.25 -30.29
CA ILE A 13 16.16 7.93 -29.88
C ILE A 13 14.94 7.04 -30.07
N ILE A 14 14.81 6.37 -31.22
CA ILE A 14 13.70 5.44 -31.49
C ILE A 14 13.72 4.28 -30.49
N SER A 15 14.87 3.68 -30.23
CA SER A 15 15.02 2.59 -29.25
C SER A 15 14.60 3.02 -27.84
N VAL A 16 14.98 4.23 -27.42
CA VAL A 16 14.57 4.80 -26.12
C VAL A 16 13.07 5.01 -26.06
N ILE A 17 12.45 5.57 -27.11
CA ILE A 17 10.99 5.79 -27.16
C ILE A 17 10.24 4.45 -27.10
N VAL A 18 10.70 3.43 -27.82
CA VAL A 18 10.10 2.10 -27.80
C VAL A 18 10.19 1.48 -26.40
N ALA A 19 11.35 1.59 -25.74
CA ALA A 19 11.53 1.09 -24.38
C ALA A 19 10.57 1.78 -23.39
N ILE A 20 10.44 3.11 -23.46
CA ILE A 20 9.52 3.88 -22.60
C ILE A 20 8.06 3.49 -22.88
N THR A 21 7.70 3.28 -24.14
CA THR A 21 6.33 2.91 -24.53
C THR A 21 5.96 1.52 -24.01
N VAL A 22 6.83 0.53 -24.20
CA VAL A 22 6.62 -0.84 -23.71
C VAL A 22 6.49 -0.83 -22.19
N LEU A 23 7.36 -0.10 -21.50
CA LEU A 23 7.30 0.06 -20.04
C LEU A 23 5.97 0.65 -19.59
N THR A 24 5.50 1.73 -20.23
CA THR A 24 4.22 2.37 -19.90
C THR A 24 3.05 1.41 -20.06
N ILE A 25 3.07 0.59 -21.11
CA ILE A 25 2.05 -0.44 -21.36
C ILE A 25 2.09 -1.52 -20.27
N VAL A 26 3.28 -2.02 -19.92
CA VAL A 26 3.43 -3.02 -18.85
C VAL A 26 2.89 -2.47 -17.52
N LEU A 27 3.23 -1.23 -17.16
CA LEU A 27 2.71 -0.58 -15.95
C LEU A 27 1.18 -0.44 -15.95
N ALA A 28 0.59 -0.13 -17.11
CA ALA A 28 -0.85 -0.01 -17.25
C ALA A 28 -1.57 -1.37 -17.12
N ILE A 29 -0.91 -2.46 -17.52
CA ILE A 29 -1.49 -3.81 -17.52
C ILE A 29 -1.30 -4.52 -16.17
N VAL A 30 -0.23 -4.24 -15.42
CA VAL A 30 0.01 -4.89 -14.13
C VAL A 30 -1.07 -4.47 -13.11
N PRO A 31 -1.84 -5.43 -12.56
CA PRO A 31 -2.93 -5.13 -11.63
C PRO A 31 -2.44 -4.32 -10.41
N LYS A 32 -3.12 -3.21 -10.10
CA LYS A 32 -2.82 -2.35 -8.95
C LYS A 32 -2.71 -3.09 -7.60
N ARG A 33 -3.43 -4.22 -7.49
CA ARG A 33 -3.50 -5.07 -6.30
C ARG A 33 -2.24 -5.91 -6.04
N LEU A 34 -1.34 -6.02 -7.02
CA LEU A 34 -0.11 -6.82 -6.83
C LEU A 34 0.93 -6.10 -5.96
N TYR A 35 0.81 -4.77 -5.82
CA TYR A 35 1.81 -3.96 -5.13
C TYR A 35 1.24 -3.06 -4.02
N ASN A 36 -0.07 -2.80 -4.01
CA ASN A 36 -0.74 -2.13 -2.90
C ASN A 36 -1.37 -3.19 -1.98
N PRO A 37 -0.87 -3.37 -0.74
CA PRO A 37 -1.43 -4.33 0.20
C PRO A 37 -2.78 -3.89 0.76
N VAL A 38 -3.19 -2.63 0.55
CA VAL A 38 -4.53 -2.15 0.92
C VAL A 38 -5.54 -2.58 -0.13
N VAL A 39 -6.52 -3.35 0.31
CA VAL A 39 -7.60 -3.84 -0.55
C VAL A 39 -8.66 -2.76 -0.72
N SER A 40 -9.19 -2.59 -1.93
CA SER A 40 -10.33 -1.71 -2.21
C SER A 40 -11.58 -2.18 -1.46
N GLY A 41 -12.48 -1.25 -1.10
CA GLY A 41 -13.75 -1.59 -0.45
C GLY A 41 -13.68 -1.62 1.08
N TYR A 42 -12.77 -0.83 1.67
CA TYR A 42 -12.83 -0.52 3.09
C TYR A 42 -14.04 0.38 3.36
N ASP A 43 -14.69 0.13 4.49
CA ASP A 43 -15.93 0.82 4.88
C ASP A 43 -15.66 1.97 5.83
N ARG A 44 -14.53 1.92 6.54
CA ARG A 44 -14.12 2.96 7.47
C ARG A 44 -12.60 3.11 7.45
N VAL A 45 -12.14 4.34 7.58
CA VAL A 45 -10.73 4.65 7.81
C VAL A 45 -10.60 5.39 9.13
N ALA A 46 -9.71 4.93 10.01
CA ALA A 46 -9.33 5.68 11.20
C ALA A 46 -7.91 6.21 11.06
N VAL A 47 -7.76 7.49 11.38
CA VAL A 47 -6.47 8.21 11.38
C VAL A 47 -6.05 8.39 12.83
N TYR A 48 -4.90 7.84 13.19
CA TYR A 48 -4.28 8.04 14.50
C TYR A 48 -3.08 8.96 14.38
N LYS A 49 -3.08 10.03 15.18
CA LYS A 49 -1.97 11.00 15.32
C LYS A 49 -1.73 11.24 16.81
N ASP A 50 -0.50 11.06 17.27
CA ASP A 50 -0.11 11.35 18.66
C ASP A 50 -1.08 10.76 19.71
N GLY A 51 -1.52 9.52 19.46
CA GLY A 51 -2.44 8.80 20.34
C GLY A 51 -3.93 9.20 20.25
N LYS A 52 -4.28 10.19 19.42
CA LYS A 52 -5.68 10.56 19.11
C LYS A 52 -6.12 9.93 17.81
N GLY A 53 -7.28 9.27 17.83
CA GLY A 53 -7.90 8.64 16.66
C GLY A 53 -9.13 9.40 16.19
N VAL A 54 -9.23 9.69 14.90
CA VAL A 54 -10.44 10.18 14.24
C VAL A 54 -10.88 9.14 13.21
N GLY A 55 -12.15 8.74 13.25
CA GLY A 55 -12.73 7.78 12.32
C GLY A 55 -13.56 8.47 11.24
N TYR A 56 -13.46 7.97 10.02
CA TYR A 56 -14.18 8.42 8.84
C TYR A 56 -14.95 7.23 8.26
N ASP A 57 -16.27 7.28 8.28
CA ASP A 57 -17.12 6.26 7.68
C ASP A 57 -17.27 6.54 6.18
N LEU A 58 -16.96 5.53 5.35
CA LEU A 58 -16.79 5.64 3.90
C LEU A 58 -17.66 4.64 3.14
N VAL A 59 -18.82 4.33 3.69
CA VAL A 59 -19.81 3.43 3.08
C VAL A 59 -20.37 4.10 1.83
N GLU A 60 -20.18 3.48 0.67
CA GLU A 60 -20.33 4.11 -0.65
C GLU A 60 -21.69 4.81 -0.88
N ASN A 61 -22.77 4.28 -0.28
CA ASN A 61 -24.13 4.81 -0.41
C ASN A 61 -24.55 5.80 0.69
N GLN A 62 -23.65 6.14 1.62
CA GLN A 62 -23.93 6.98 2.79
C GLN A 62 -22.89 8.10 2.96
N MET A 63 -21.95 8.26 2.02
CA MET A 63 -20.92 9.28 2.10
C MET A 63 -21.48 10.68 1.80
N THR A 64 -21.05 11.63 2.61
CA THR A 64 -21.13 13.06 2.28
C THR A 64 -20.15 13.43 1.16
N ASP A 65 -20.33 14.61 0.55
CA ASP A 65 -19.38 15.14 -0.44
C ASP A 65 -17.96 15.26 0.13
N LYS A 66 -17.84 15.62 1.41
CA LYS A 66 -16.55 15.73 2.12
C LYS A 66 -15.89 14.36 2.28
N GLN A 67 -16.65 13.33 2.69
CA GLN A 67 -16.14 11.96 2.82
C GLN A 67 -15.73 11.38 1.46
N SER A 68 -16.49 11.68 0.41
CA SER A 68 -16.16 11.28 -0.97
C SER A 68 -14.87 11.93 -1.47
N ALA A 69 -14.69 13.23 -1.23
CA ALA A 69 -13.45 13.94 -1.57
C ALA A 69 -12.25 13.40 -0.79
N PHE A 70 -12.42 13.18 0.52
CA PHE A 70 -11.38 12.56 1.36
C PHE A 70 -10.96 11.18 0.84
N LYS A 71 -11.93 10.32 0.49
CA LYS A 71 -11.66 8.99 -0.06
C LYS A 71 -10.89 9.07 -1.38
N ALA A 72 -11.28 9.99 -2.27
CA ALA A 72 -10.60 10.18 -3.55
C ALA A 72 -9.14 10.64 -3.38
N ASP A 73 -8.89 11.61 -2.50
CA ASP A 73 -7.52 12.07 -2.20
C ASP A 73 -6.70 10.97 -1.53
N LEU A 74 -7.27 10.24 -0.58
CA LEU A 74 -6.61 9.11 0.06
C LEU A 74 -6.22 8.03 -0.95
N GLU A 75 -7.12 7.63 -1.85
CA GLU A 75 -6.84 6.65 -2.90
C GLU A 75 -5.76 7.13 -3.88
N LYS A 76 -5.73 8.43 -4.18
CA LYS A 76 -4.68 9.04 -5.00
C LYS A 76 -3.32 8.94 -4.31
N TYR A 77 -3.18 9.45 -3.08
CA TYR A 77 -1.91 9.41 -2.35
C TYR A 77 -1.44 8.00 -2.04
N LEU A 78 -2.36 7.07 -1.74
CA LEU A 78 -2.05 5.65 -1.66
C LEU A 78 -1.48 5.16 -3.00
N GLY A 79 -2.20 5.36 -4.10
CA GLY A 79 -1.75 4.93 -5.43
C GLY A 79 -0.35 5.44 -5.78
N ASP A 80 -0.08 6.71 -5.52
CA ASP A 80 1.21 7.33 -5.83
C ASP A 80 2.33 6.81 -4.92
N SER A 81 2.03 6.50 -3.64
CA SER A 81 2.98 5.87 -2.71
C SER A 81 3.52 4.51 -3.21
N PHE A 82 2.72 3.77 -3.99
CA PHE A 82 3.07 2.42 -4.44
C PHE A 82 3.45 2.27 -5.92
N LYS A 83 2.95 3.13 -6.84
CA LYS A 83 3.21 3.00 -8.30
C LYS A 83 4.70 3.01 -8.65
N ASP A 84 5.48 3.80 -7.95
CA ASP A 84 6.90 4.01 -8.26
C ASP A 84 7.80 2.83 -7.84
N ASN A 85 7.31 1.90 -7.01
CA ASN A 85 8.00 0.68 -6.63
C ASN A 85 8.23 -0.27 -7.83
N LEU A 86 7.29 -0.35 -8.76
CA LEU A 86 7.39 -1.23 -9.94
C LEU A 86 8.43 -0.72 -10.95
N LEU A 87 8.54 0.59 -11.13
CA LEU A 87 9.53 1.20 -12.02
C LEU A 87 10.94 1.04 -11.45
N SER A 88 11.12 1.39 -10.18
CA SER A 88 12.39 1.26 -9.47
C SER A 88 12.93 -0.18 -9.51
N SER A 89 12.09 -1.18 -9.19
CA SER A 89 12.49 -2.59 -9.18
C SER A 89 12.82 -3.16 -10.56
N ILE A 90 12.15 -2.71 -11.63
CA ILE A 90 12.45 -3.10 -13.00
C ILE A 90 13.75 -2.45 -13.50
N PHE A 91 14.00 -1.17 -13.20
CA PHE A 91 15.15 -0.42 -13.71
C PHE A 91 16.46 -0.65 -12.95
N GLN A 92 16.42 -1.00 -11.67
CA GLN A 92 17.63 -1.22 -10.90
C GLN A 92 18.31 -2.57 -11.17
N GLY A 93 17.69 -3.47 -11.95
CA GLY A 93 18.24 -4.82 -12.22
C GLY A 93 18.37 -5.69 -10.95
N THR A 94 17.92 -5.19 -9.80
CA THR A 94 17.85 -5.86 -8.50
C THR A 94 16.61 -6.74 -8.49
N GLY A 95 16.63 -7.80 -9.28
CA GLY A 95 15.62 -8.85 -9.27
C GLY A 95 15.64 -9.66 -7.97
N ARG A 96 15.33 -9.03 -6.82
CA ARG A 96 14.89 -9.65 -5.56
C ARG A 96 14.56 -8.57 -4.52
N PHE A 97 13.37 -7.99 -4.63
CA PHE A 97 12.65 -7.52 -3.44
C PHE A 97 11.35 -8.32 -3.38
N GLU A 98 11.42 -9.44 -2.67
CA GLU A 98 10.25 -10.26 -2.41
C GLU A 98 9.43 -9.54 -1.34
N ASN A 99 8.28 -8.99 -1.72
CA ASN A 99 7.24 -8.72 -0.74
C ASN A 99 7.09 -10.01 0.10
N LYS A 100 7.01 -9.89 1.42
CA LYS A 100 6.99 -11.07 2.29
C LYS A 100 5.88 -10.94 3.31
N VAL A 101 5.16 -12.04 3.49
CA VAL A 101 4.23 -12.21 4.60
C VAL A 101 4.99 -12.88 5.75
N VAL A 102 5.00 -12.23 6.90
CA VAL A 102 5.63 -12.73 8.13
C VAL A 102 4.52 -12.99 9.14
N SER A 103 4.43 -14.23 9.64
CA SER A 103 3.59 -14.52 10.79
C SER A 103 4.14 -13.83 12.01
N LYS A 104 3.28 -13.16 12.76
CA LYS A 104 3.64 -12.57 14.05
C LYS A 104 2.71 -13.14 15.10
N ASP A 105 3.27 -13.95 15.99
CA ASP A 105 2.67 -14.12 17.30
C ASP A 105 3.00 -12.87 18.13
N GLU A 106 2.06 -12.49 18.99
CA GLU A 106 2.19 -11.48 20.03
C GLU A 106 1.85 -10.01 19.69
N GLY A 107 0.84 -9.53 20.43
CA GLY A 107 0.64 -8.12 20.74
C GLY A 107 -0.61 -7.49 20.12
N ASN A 108 -1.32 -6.70 20.93
CA ASN A 108 -2.37 -5.83 20.43
C ASN A 108 -1.72 -4.71 19.60
N VAL A 109 -1.94 -4.76 18.29
CA VAL A 109 -1.27 -3.88 17.30
C VAL A 109 -1.68 -2.44 17.51
N SER A 110 -2.96 -2.23 17.85
CA SER A 110 -3.48 -0.91 18.18
C SER A 110 -2.70 -0.27 19.33
N THR A 111 -2.33 -1.05 20.35
CA THR A 111 -1.59 -0.56 21.53
C THR A 111 -0.10 -0.34 21.24
N SER A 112 0.46 -1.08 20.28
CA SER A 112 1.87 -0.96 19.89
C SER A 112 2.10 0.24 18.95
N ILE A 113 1.11 0.53 18.09
CA ILE A 113 1.14 1.66 17.17
C ILE A 113 0.76 2.97 17.89
N ALA A 114 -0.24 2.96 18.77
CA ALA A 114 -0.68 4.15 19.50
C ALA A 114 0.32 4.67 20.55
N LYS A 115 1.29 3.86 20.99
CA LYS A 115 2.28 4.22 22.03
C LYS A 115 3.55 4.88 21.48
N ALA A 116 3.79 4.84 20.18
CA ALA A 116 4.94 5.51 19.60
C ALA A 116 4.58 6.99 19.40
N SER A 117 4.98 7.86 20.34
CA SER A 117 4.75 9.32 20.22
C SER A 117 5.34 9.84 18.91
N GLY A 118 4.61 10.65 18.15
CA GLY A 118 5.01 11.12 16.82
C GLY A 118 4.61 10.19 15.66
N SER A 119 3.90 9.09 15.92
CA SER A 119 3.48 8.15 14.88
C SER A 119 2.14 8.55 14.28
N VAL A 120 2.10 8.57 12.96
CA VAL A 120 0.87 8.65 12.16
C VAL A 120 0.52 7.24 11.70
N CYS A 121 -0.73 6.81 11.88
CA CYS A 121 -1.19 5.52 11.37
C CYS A 121 -2.55 5.65 10.71
N LEU A 122 -2.70 5.00 9.56
CA LEU A 122 -3.98 4.73 8.95
C LEU A 122 -4.45 3.34 9.34
N VAL A 123 -5.72 3.20 9.69
CA VAL A 123 -6.37 1.93 9.95
C VAL A 123 -7.54 1.80 8.99
N PHE A 124 -7.46 0.84 8.09
CA PHE A 124 -8.54 0.50 7.16
C PHE A 124 -9.36 -0.61 7.78
N GLU A 125 -10.67 -0.39 7.91
CA GLU A 125 -11.61 -1.37 8.46
C GLU A 125 -12.60 -1.82 7.38
N TYR A 126 -12.87 -3.12 7.37
CA TYR A 126 -13.79 -3.78 6.45
C TYR A 126 -14.90 -4.44 7.28
N TYR A 127 -16.16 -4.23 6.89
CA TYR A 127 -17.30 -4.91 7.50
C TYR A 127 -17.24 -6.42 7.23
N GLU A 128 -16.90 -6.78 6.00
CA GLU A 128 -16.74 -8.17 5.60
C GLU A 128 -15.29 -8.63 5.72
N GLU A 129 -15.13 -9.91 6.06
CA GLU A 129 -13.83 -10.56 6.11
C GLU A 129 -13.18 -10.61 4.73
N GLN A 130 -11.98 -10.05 4.64
CA GLN A 130 -11.17 -10.02 3.43
C GLN A 130 -10.19 -11.18 3.40
N LYS A 131 -9.89 -11.66 2.20
CA LYS A 131 -8.84 -12.66 1.96
C LYS A 131 -7.56 -11.97 1.52
N LEU A 132 -6.42 -12.41 2.05
CA LEU A 132 -5.13 -11.94 1.59
C LEU A 132 -4.84 -12.49 0.20
N ILE A 133 -4.88 -11.61 -0.79
CA ILE A 133 -4.43 -11.91 -2.16
C ILE A 133 -3.01 -11.39 -2.29
N PHE A 134 -2.08 -12.29 -2.57
CA PHE A 134 -0.67 -11.99 -2.72
C PHE A 134 -0.17 -12.54 -4.05
N ASN A 135 0.44 -11.68 -4.87
CA ASN A 135 0.83 -12.02 -6.25
C ASN A 135 -0.32 -12.64 -7.08
N GLY A 136 -1.55 -12.16 -6.86
CA GLY A 136 -2.73 -12.60 -7.60
C GLY A 136 -3.32 -13.95 -7.16
N LYS A 137 -2.83 -14.53 -6.05
CA LYS A 137 -3.33 -15.79 -5.48
C LYS A 137 -3.69 -15.62 -4.01
N GLU A 138 -4.65 -16.38 -3.52
CA GLU A 138 -4.92 -16.46 -2.07
C GLU A 138 -3.65 -16.93 -1.35
N TYR A 139 -3.22 -16.14 -0.36
CA TYR A 139 -2.06 -16.48 0.45
C TYR A 139 -2.50 -17.41 1.58
N LYS A 140 -1.84 -18.56 1.65
CA LYS A 140 -2.10 -19.63 2.63
C LYS A 140 -1.10 -19.54 3.76
N ASN A 141 -1.53 -19.83 4.99
CA ASN A 141 -0.64 -19.83 6.14
C ASN A 141 0.52 -20.85 5.95
N PRO A 142 1.79 -20.42 5.84
CA PRO A 142 2.89 -21.36 5.65
C PRO A 142 3.24 -22.16 6.92
N LEU A 143 2.70 -21.77 8.09
CA LEU A 143 2.95 -22.42 9.37
C LEU A 143 1.94 -23.54 9.70
N ARG A 144 0.89 -23.72 8.88
CA ARG A 144 -0.09 -24.79 9.07
C ARG A 144 0.23 -26.01 8.20
N PRO A 145 -0.15 -27.22 8.63
CA PRO A 145 -0.12 -28.40 7.79
C PRO A 145 -0.86 -28.18 6.46
N VAL A 146 -0.37 -28.77 5.37
CA VAL A 146 -0.88 -28.57 3.98
C VAL A 146 -2.36 -28.96 3.82
N ASP A 147 -2.84 -29.84 4.70
CA ASP A 147 -4.19 -30.34 4.85
C ASP A 147 -5.12 -29.43 5.67
N GLN A 148 -4.57 -28.38 6.32
CA GLN A 148 -5.32 -27.34 7.04
C GLN A 148 -5.20 -26.01 6.30
N ASP A 149 -5.78 -26.00 5.10
CA ASP A 149 -5.73 -24.93 4.12
C ASP A 149 -6.41 -23.63 4.62
N GLU A 150 -5.74 -22.91 5.52
CA GLU A 150 -6.25 -21.66 6.09
C GLU A 150 -5.73 -20.49 5.24
N THR A 151 -6.56 -20.07 4.28
CA THR A 151 -6.40 -18.78 3.61
C THR A 151 -6.33 -17.70 4.69
N ILE A 152 -5.32 -16.83 4.61
CA ILE A 152 -5.20 -15.72 5.56
C ILE A 152 -6.35 -14.75 5.34
N THR A 153 -7.10 -14.49 6.40
CA THR A 153 -8.19 -13.52 6.38
C THR A 153 -8.03 -12.42 7.42
N PHE A 154 -8.63 -11.27 7.14
CA PHE A 154 -8.51 -10.07 7.97
C PHE A 154 -9.73 -9.17 7.85
N THR A 155 -9.95 -8.32 8.85
CA THR A 155 -10.98 -7.27 8.83
C THR A 155 -10.39 -5.87 9.04
N LYS A 156 -9.10 -5.77 9.41
CA LYS A 156 -8.39 -4.49 9.49
C LYS A 156 -6.97 -4.57 8.97
N ILE A 157 -6.53 -3.45 8.37
CA ILE A 157 -5.14 -3.20 7.99
C ILE A 157 -4.64 -1.99 8.77
N TYR A 158 -3.56 -2.16 9.51
CA TYR A 158 -2.83 -1.05 10.14
C TYR A 158 -1.63 -0.69 9.28
N MET A 159 -1.55 0.58 8.88
CA MET A 159 -0.48 1.15 8.09
C MET A 159 0.16 2.31 8.86
N PRO A 160 1.26 2.06 9.58
CA PRO A 160 2.11 3.14 10.05
C PRO A 160 2.64 3.96 8.86
N LEU A 161 2.65 5.27 9.03
CA LEU A 161 3.19 6.23 8.08
C LEU A 161 4.39 6.93 8.69
N SER A 162 5.34 7.28 7.83
CA SER A 162 6.53 8.02 8.18
C SER A 162 6.85 9.06 7.12
N ASN A 163 7.46 10.16 7.57
CA ASN A 163 7.88 11.26 6.71
C ASN A 163 9.24 10.95 6.07
N ASP A 164 9.23 10.21 4.98
CA ASP A 164 10.45 9.88 4.24
C ASP A 164 10.32 10.34 2.80
N SER A 165 11.42 10.90 2.26
CA SER A 165 11.53 11.38 0.87
C SER A 165 11.92 10.29 -0.14
N ASP A 166 12.34 9.12 0.35
CA ASP A 166 12.86 8.01 -0.46
C ASP A 166 12.04 6.73 -0.24
N PHE A 167 12.24 5.75 -1.13
CA PHE A 167 11.67 4.41 -0.97
C PHE A 167 12.33 3.67 0.19
N GLN A 168 11.51 3.11 1.07
CA GLN A 168 11.96 2.29 2.20
C GLN A 168 11.10 1.03 2.30
N GLU A 169 11.63 0.00 2.98
CA GLU A 169 10.82 -1.13 3.41
C GLU A 169 9.79 -0.66 4.45
N ARG A 170 8.52 -0.93 4.17
CA ARG A 170 7.37 -0.64 5.02
C ARG A 170 6.71 -1.93 5.45
N VAL A 171 5.98 -1.81 6.55
CA VAL A 171 5.23 -2.90 7.14
C VAL A 171 3.79 -2.47 7.31
N VAL A 172 2.85 -3.28 6.82
CA VAL A 172 1.45 -3.22 7.24
C VAL A 172 1.11 -4.45 8.05
N TYR A 173 0.14 -4.30 8.94
CA TYR A 173 -0.29 -5.36 9.85
C TYR A 173 -1.73 -5.73 9.52
N LEU A 174 -1.98 -7.02 9.35
CA LEU A 174 -3.31 -7.57 9.16
C LEU A 174 -3.83 -8.09 10.49
N THR A 175 -5.08 -7.74 10.84
CA THR A 175 -5.76 -8.24 12.04
C THR A 175 -7.15 -8.76 11.71
N LYS A 176 -7.59 -9.76 12.47
CA LYS A 176 -8.96 -10.29 12.47
C LYS A 176 -9.51 -10.22 13.90
N GLY A 177 -10.63 -9.53 14.11
CA GLY A 177 -11.26 -9.40 15.44
C GLY A 177 -10.48 -8.50 16.42
N ASP A 178 -10.12 -9.03 17.60
CA ASP A 178 -9.61 -8.34 18.81
C ASP A 178 -8.24 -7.61 18.68
N ASN A 179 -7.94 -7.03 17.52
CA ASN A 179 -6.74 -6.23 17.23
C ASN A 179 -5.39 -6.96 17.43
N LYS A 180 -5.41 -8.29 17.54
CA LYS A 180 -4.21 -9.12 17.44
C LYS A 180 -3.84 -9.21 15.95
N SER A 181 -2.61 -8.82 15.60
CA SER A 181 -2.10 -9.09 14.25
C SER A 181 -1.54 -10.48 14.24
N SER A 182 -2.01 -11.26 13.28
CA SER A 182 -1.45 -12.56 12.98
C SER A 182 -0.39 -12.47 11.89
N TYR A 183 -0.40 -11.40 11.07
CA TYR A 183 0.47 -11.27 9.90
C TYR A 183 0.92 -9.85 9.63
N GLN A 184 2.16 -9.72 9.17
CA GLN A 184 2.75 -8.52 8.61
C GLN A 184 3.02 -8.72 7.12
N ILE A 185 2.75 -7.69 6.31
CA ILE A 185 3.21 -7.62 4.92
C ILE A 185 4.31 -6.58 4.84
N LYS A 186 5.47 -7.01 4.34
CA LYS A 186 6.60 -6.14 4.02
C LYS A 186 6.59 -5.76 2.55
N PHE A 187 6.74 -4.48 2.24
CA PHE A 187 6.73 -3.93 0.88
C PHE A 187 7.57 -2.66 0.78
N LEU A 188 7.97 -2.26 -0.43
CA LEU A 188 8.63 -0.97 -0.65
C LEU A 188 7.57 0.11 -0.89
N ALA A 189 7.70 1.27 -0.23
CA ALA A 189 6.91 2.45 -0.56
C ALA A 189 7.61 3.75 -0.14
N HIS A 190 7.32 4.80 -0.90
CA HIS A 190 7.58 6.19 -0.51
C HIS A 190 6.27 6.76 0.04
N GLN A 191 6.28 7.32 1.25
CA GLN A 191 5.06 7.71 1.96
C GLN A 191 5.03 9.20 2.32
N GLY A 192 5.99 10.03 1.88
CA GLY A 192 6.09 11.43 2.27
C GLY A 192 4.82 12.23 1.98
N ASP A 193 4.28 12.15 0.76
CA ASP A 193 3.07 12.88 0.38
C ASP A 193 1.83 12.38 1.12
N LEU A 194 1.69 11.05 1.28
CA LEU A 194 0.61 10.45 2.05
C LEU A 194 0.70 10.85 3.53
N TYR A 195 1.89 10.85 4.11
CA TYR A 195 2.14 11.30 5.48
C TYR A 195 1.74 12.76 5.65
N ASN A 196 2.16 13.65 4.74
CA ASN A 196 1.85 15.07 4.78
C ASN A 196 0.34 15.33 4.63
N PHE A 197 -0.31 14.64 3.68
CA PHE A 197 -1.76 14.68 3.54
C PHE A 197 -2.45 14.31 4.85
N VAL A 198 -2.09 13.16 5.43
CA VAL A 198 -2.71 12.69 6.68
C VAL A 198 -2.43 13.66 7.82
N GLN A 199 -1.20 14.14 7.99
CA GLN A 199 -0.83 15.11 9.03
C GLN A 199 -1.69 16.37 8.97
N ASN A 200 -1.98 16.87 7.77
CA ASN A 200 -2.73 18.10 7.57
C ASN A 200 -4.25 17.94 7.69
N LEU A 201 -4.78 16.72 7.87
CA LEU A 201 -6.21 16.53 8.16
C LEU A 201 -6.56 17.22 9.49
N GLU A 202 -7.59 18.05 9.46
CA GLU A 202 -8.19 18.62 10.68
C GLU A 202 -8.69 17.47 11.58
N ASN A 203 -8.68 17.65 12.90
CA ASN A 203 -9.11 16.62 13.85
C ASN A 203 -10.64 16.47 13.93
N ASP A 204 -11.36 16.97 12.93
CA ASP A 204 -12.81 17.01 12.93
C ASP A 204 -13.34 15.74 12.25
N SER A 205 -14.11 14.95 13.00
CA SER A 205 -14.89 13.83 12.45
C SER A 205 -16.04 14.38 11.59
N PHE A 206 -16.15 13.91 10.35
CA PHE A 206 -17.25 14.24 9.43
C PHE A 206 -18.39 13.23 9.51
#